data_AF-A0A7W7MTQ4-F1
#
_entry.id   AF-A0A7W7MTQ4-F1
#
_cell.length_a   1.000
_cell.length_b   1.000
_cell.length_c   1.000
_cell.angle_alpha   90.00
_cell.angle_beta   90.00
_cell.angle_gamma   90.00
#
_symmetry.space_group_name_H-M   'P 1'
#
loop_
_entity.id
_entity.type
_entity.pdbx_description
1 polymer ?
#
loop_
_entity_poly.entity_id
_entity_poly.type
_entity_poly.pdbx_seq_one_letter_code
_entity_poly.pdbx_strand_id
1 'polypeptide(L)'
;MANWVSSHAVIIAGFPARARELVGPVQEGIRFGLRHEVFEIDQDGGLRGALSESARPEHASGDLSALIRAAGLVGRWLTKLDQPATAFALLGVTP
;
A
#
# COMPACT_ATOMS: atom_id res chain seq x y z
N MET A 1 6.07 -13.05 0.60
CA MET A 1 5.08 -12.56 1.59
C MET A 1 4.91 -13.53 2.75
N ALA A 2 4.48 -14.78 2.53
CA ALA A 2 4.22 -15.75 3.61
C ALA A 2 5.38 -15.94 4.60
N ASN A 3 6.63 -16.13 4.14
CA ASN A 3 7.80 -16.25 5.02
C ASN A 3 8.06 -15.00 5.87
N TRP A 4 7.74 -13.81 5.35
CA TRP A 4 7.91 -12.57 6.11
C TRP A 4 6.83 -12.45 7.19
N VAL A 5 5.58 -12.75 6.83
CA VAL A 5 4.45 -12.79 7.77
C VAL A 5 4.72 -13.76 8.92
N SER A 6 5.21 -14.97 8.63
CA SER A 6 5.51 -15.97 9.68
C SER A 6 6.67 -15.57 10.59
N SER A 7 7.67 -14.85 10.08
CA SER A 7 8.81 -14.36 10.87
C SER A 7 8.52 -13.08 11.67
N HIS A 8 7.38 -12.42 11.43
CA HIS A 8 7.03 -11.13 12.04
C HIS A 8 5.64 -11.16 12.70
N ALA A 9 5.30 -12.26 13.38
CA ALA A 9 3.98 -12.51 13.94
C ALA A 9 3.46 -11.39 14.87
N VAL A 10 4.33 -10.77 15.67
CA VAL A 10 3.95 -9.65 16.56
C VAL A 10 3.51 -8.41 15.77
N ILE A 11 4.21 -8.09 14.67
CA ILE A 11 3.84 -6.97 13.79
C ILE A 11 2.46 -7.25 13.16
N ILE A 12 2.26 -8.48 12.68
CA ILE A 12 1.02 -8.92 12.04
C ILE A 12 -0.15 -8.91 13.03
N ALA A 13 0.03 -9.34 14.28
CA ALA A 13 -1.03 -9.35 15.28
C ALA A 13 -1.68 -7.96 15.49
N GLY A 14 -0.88 -6.88 15.41
CA GLY A 14 -1.40 -5.51 15.52
C GLY A 14 -1.80 -4.87 14.18
N PHE A 15 -1.54 -5.52 13.05
CA PHE A 15 -1.77 -4.93 11.72
C PHE A 15 -3.26 -4.65 11.45
N PRO A 16 -4.22 -5.54 11.76
CA PRO A 16 -5.63 -5.32 11.42
C PRO A 16 -6.25 -4.10 12.12
N ALA A 17 -5.78 -3.74 13.32
CA ALA A 17 -6.23 -2.54 14.00
C ALA A 17 -5.71 -1.28 13.29
N ARG A 18 -4.40 -1.22 13.02
CA ARG A 18 -3.77 -0.10 12.30
C ARG A 18 -4.32 0.07 10.88
N ALA A 19 -4.58 -1.03 10.17
CA ALA A 19 -5.17 -0.99 8.84
C ALA A 19 -6.55 -0.33 8.84
N ARG A 20 -7.39 -0.61 9.85
CA ARG A 20 -8.71 0.02 10.01
C ARG A 20 -8.60 1.52 10.29
N GLU A 21 -7.64 1.93 11.11
CA GLU A 21 -7.40 3.35 11.41
C GLU A 21 -6.96 4.14 10.17
N LEU A 22 -6.30 3.50 9.21
CA LEU A 22 -5.83 4.13 7.97
C LEU A 22 -6.92 4.28 6.89
N VAL A 23 -8.11 3.69 7.05
CA VAL A 23 -9.16 3.73 6.01
C VAL A 23 -9.54 5.18 5.66
N GLY A 24 -9.78 6.02 6.67
CA GLY A 24 -10.15 7.43 6.46
C GLY A 24 -9.06 8.22 5.70
N PRO A 25 -7.81 8.27 6.22
CA PRO A 25 -6.70 8.94 5.55
C PRO A 25 -6.43 8.43 4.14
N VAL A 26 -6.50 7.11 3.89
CA VAL A 26 -6.27 6.52 2.58
C VAL A 26 -7.37 6.91 1.60
N GLN A 27 -8.64 6.87 2.00
CA GLN A 27 -9.74 7.31 1.15
C GLN A 27 -9.60 8.79 0.77
N GLU A 28 -9.23 9.64 1.73
CA GLU A 28 -9.03 11.06 1.44
C GLU A 28 -7.84 11.29 0.50
N GLY A 29 -6.73 10.56 0.69
CA GLY A 29 -5.59 10.58 -0.22
C GLY A 29 -5.96 10.16 -1.65
N ILE A 30 -6.80 9.13 -1.81
CA ILE A 30 -7.29 8.70 -3.13
C ILE A 30 -8.18 9.78 -3.75
N ARG A 31 -9.13 10.35 -3.00
CA ARG A 31 -9.99 11.44 -3.49
C ARG A 31 -9.18 12.67 -3.90
N PHE A 32 -8.19 13.04 -3.09
CA PHE A 32 -7.27 14.13 -3.39
C PHE A 32 -6.50 13.85 -4.68
N GLY A 33 -5.94 12.64 -4.81
CA GLY A 33 -5.15 12.25 -5.98
C GLY A 33 -5.98 12.24 -7.26
N LEU A 34 -7.22 11.75 -7.21
CA LEU A 34 -8.14 11.79 -8.36
C LEU A 34 -8.54 13.23 -8.71
N ARG A 35 -8.85 14.08 -7.73
CA ARG A 35 -9.24 15.47 -7.96
C ARG A 35 -8.14 16.30 -8.61
N HIS A 36 -6.87 16.00 -8.32
CA HIS A 36 -5.72 16.73 -8.82
C HIS A 36 -4.95 15.97 -9.90
N GLU A 37 -5.56 14.95 -10.51
CA GLU A 37 -4.99 14.19 -11.63
C GLU A 37 -3.63 13.52 -11.32
N VAL A 38 -3.36 13.27 -10.02
CA VAL A 38 -2.23 12.45 -9.57
C VAL A 38 -2.54 10.96 -9.77
N PHE A 39 -3.83 10.62 -9.66
CA PHE A 39 -4.36 9.31 -9.97
C PHE A 39 -5.36 9.38 -11.12
N GLU A 40 -5.42 8.29 -11.87
CA GLU A 40 -6.41 8.06 -12.92
C GLU A 40 -7.11 6.72 -12.68
N ILE A 41 -8.37 6.60 -13.14
CA ILE A 41 -9.07 5.32 -13.20
C ILE A 41 -8.97 4.84 -14.65
N ASP A 42 -8.45 3.63 -14.84
CA ASP A 42 -8.36 3.04 -16.17
C ASP A 42 -9.70 2.46 -16.64
N GLN A 43 -9.73 1.99 -17.89
CA GLN A 43 -10.96 1.50 -18.53
C GLN A 43 -11.57 0.27 -17.83
N ASP A 44 -10.77 -0.46 -17.06
CA ASP A 44 -11.18 -1.65 -16.31
C ASP A 44 -11.59 -1.32 -14.87
N GLY A 45 -11.59 -0.02 -14.50
CA GLY A 45 -11.89 0.45 -13.15
C GLY A 45 -10.71 0.37 -12.19
N GLY A 46 -9.50 0.09 -12.69
CA GLY A 46 -8.27 0.06 -11.91
C GLY A 46 -7.76 1.47 -11.59
N LEU A 47 -7.19 1.66 -10.40
CA LEU A 47 -6.53 2.90 -10.01
C LEU A 47 -5.07 2.88 -10.48
N ARG A 48 -4.66 3.88 -11.26
CA ARG A 48 -3.27 4.10 -11.68
C ARG A 48 -2.73 5.40 -11.12
N GLY A 49 -1.43 5.41 -10.90
CA GLY A 49 -0.69 6.56 -10.40
C GLY A 49 0.79 6.35 -10.60
N ALA A 50 1.52 7.44 -10.83
CA ALA A 50 2.97 7.43 -10.91
C ALA A 50 3.57 8.32 -9.83
N LEU A 51 4.62 7.84 -9.17
CA LEU A 51 5.46 8.71 -8.35
C LEU A 51 6.23 9.64 -9.28
N SER A 52 6.20 10.94 -9.01
CA SER A 52 7.08 11.89 -9.69
C SER A 52 8.54 11.53 -9.41
N GLU A 53 9.45 11.97 -10.28
CA GLU A 53 10.89 11.74 -10.10
C GLU A 53 11.41 12.32 -8.78
N SER A 54 10.91 13.49 -8.38
CA SER A 54 11.20 14.13 -7.10
C SER A 54 10.64 13.38 -5.89
N ALA A 55 9.61 12.55 -6.08
CA ALA A 55 9.02 11.71 -5.05
C ALA A 55 9.66 10.30 -5.00
N ARG A 56 10.72 10.04 -5.76
CA ARG A 56 11.44 8.77 -5.64
C ARG A 56 12.23 8.69 -4.33
N PRO A 57 12.43 7.48 -3.77
CA PRO A 57 13.12 7.31 -2.50
C PRO A 57 14.51 7.95 -2.39
N GLU A 58 15.24 8.03 -3.49
CA GLU A 58 16.56 8.66 -3.58
C GLU A 58 16.52 10.19 -3.44
N HIS A 59 15.38 10.81 -3.73
CA HIS A 59 15.17 12.26 -3.65
C HIS A 59 14.32 12.67 -2.44
N ALA A 60 13.58 11.73 -1.85
CA ALA A 60 12.83 11.92 -0.62
C ALA A 60 13.76 11.88 0.61
N SER A 61 13.47 12.69 1.62
CA SER A 61 14.22 12.73 2.89
C SER A 61 13.43 12.12 4.06
N GLY A 62 14.17 11.62 5.06
CA GLY A 62 13.60 11.13 6.32
C GLY A 62 12.57 10.02 6.15
N ASP A 63 11.50 10.10 6.94
CA ASP A 63 10.45 9.08 7.03
C ASP A 63 9.71 8.84 5.71
N LEU A 64 9.62 9.86 4.84
CA LEU A 64 8.99 9.73 3.54
C LEU A 64 9.75 8.73 2.64
N SER A 65 11.09 8.78 2.63
CA SER A 65 11.90 7.81 1.89
C SER A 65 11.68 6.39 2.39
N ALA A 66 11.61 6.21 3.71
CA ALA A 66 11.36 4.91 4.33
C ALA A 66 9.97 4.37 3.96
N LEU A 67 8.93 5.23 3.99
CA LEU A 67 7.57 4.87 3.60
C LEU A 67 7.48 4.45 2.14
N ILE A 68 8.08 5.20 1.20
CA ILE A 68 8.05 4.86 -0.22
C ILE A 68 8.76 3.53 -0.48
N ARG A 69 9.90 3.27 0.18
CA ARG A 69 10.62 1.98 0.09
C ARG A 69 9.78 0.82 0.61
N ALA A 70 9.13 1.01 1.76
CA ALA A 70 8.25 0.00 2.34
C ALA A 70 7.05 -0.28 1.43
N ALA A 71 6.39 0.77 0.93
CA ALA A 71 5.28 0.65 -0.02
C ALA A 71 5.69 -0.11 -1.29
N GLY A 72 6.86 0.19 -1.86
CA GLY A 72 7.39 -0.53 -3.02
C GLY A 72 7.67 -2.01 -2.74
N LEU A 73 8.16 -2.36 -1.54
CA LEU A 73 8.36 -3.76 -1.15
C LEU A 73 7.02 -4.51 -1.04
N VAL A 74 6.04 -3.91 -0.36
CA VAL A 74 4.70 -4.50 -0.21
C VAL A 74 4.01 -4.62 -1.56
N GLY A 75 4.07 -3.60 -2.41
CA GLY A 75 3.54 -3.63 -3.77
C GLY A 75 4.08 -4.81 -4.59
N ARG A 76 5.40 -5.04 -4.57
CA ARG A 76 6.02 -6.21 -5.23
C ARG A 76 5.57 -7.56 -4.66
N TRP A 77 5.11 -7.61 -3.42
CA TRP A 77 4.52 -8.82 -2.88
C TRP A 77 3.09 -9.02 -3.39
N LEU A 78 2.30 -7.94 -3.40
CA LEU A 78 0.91 -7.97 -3.86
C LEU A 78 0.79 -8.33 -5.34
N THR A 79 1.70 -7.85 -6.19
CA THR A 79 1.72 -8.19 -7.62
C THR A 79 2.05 -9.65 -7.91
N LYS A 80 2.54 -10.41 -6.93
CA LYS A 80 2.86 -11.84 -7.06
C LYS A 80 1.73 -12.76 -6.59
N LEU A 81 0.63 -12.18 -6.11
CA LEU A 81 -0.52 -12.94 -5.64
C LEU A 81 -1.55 -13.03 -6.77
N ASP A 82 -2.02 -14.23 -7.05
CA ASP A 82 -3.06 -14.46 -8.05
C ASP A 82 -4.43 -13.91 -7.60
N GLN A 83 -4.65 -13.85 -6.29
CA GLN A 83 -5.91 -13.37 -5.69
C GLN A 83 -5.66 -12.34 -4.59
N PRO A 84 -6.28 -11.14 -4.67
CA PRO A 84 -6.18 -10.13 -3.62
C PRO A 84 -6.65 -10.62 -2.24
N ALA A 85 -7.64 -11.52 -2.20
CA ALA A 85 -8.14 -12.15 -0.97
C ALA A 85 -7.02 -12.83 -0.16
N THR A 86 -6.02 -13.41 -0.82
CA THR A 86 -4.86 -14.03 -0.17
C THR A 86 -4.04 -13.01 0.62
N ALA A 87 -3.91 -11.78 0.12
CA ALA A 87 -3.19 -10.72 0.83
C ALA A 87 -3.91 -10.35 2.13
N PHE A 88 -5.24 -10.16 2.04
CA PHE A 88 -6.08 -9.84 3.18
C PHE A 88 -6.02 -10.93 4.26
N ALA A 89 -6.14 -12.20 3.87
CA ALA A 89 -6.02 -13.34 4.77
C ALA A 89 -4.65 -13.40 5.46
N LEU A 90 -3.56 -13.25 4.72
CA LEU A 90 -2.19 -13.26 5.27
C LEU A 90 -1.92 -12.10 6.23
N LEU A 91 -2.59 -10.96 6.02
CA LEU A 91 -2.46 -9.77 6.85
C LEU A 91 -3.49 -9.72 8.00
N GLY A 92 -4.41 -10.68 8.06
CA GLY A 92 -5.47 -10.73 9.07
C GLY A 92 -6.53 -9.64 8.92
N VAL A 93 -6.69 -9.08 7.72
CA VAL A 93 -7.66 -8.02 7.43
C VAL A 93 -8.86 -8.62 6.69
N THR A 94 -10.06 -8.18 7.04
CA THR A 94 -11.28 -8.55 6.32
C THR A 94 -11.47 -7.59 5.15
N PRO A 95 -11.71 -8.07 3.91
CA PRO A 95 -12.03 -7.25 2.74
C PRO A 95 -13.28 -6.39 2.93
#